data_AF-M0M678-F1
#
_entry.id   AF-M0M678-F1
#
_cell.length_a   1.000
_cell.length_b   1.000
_cell.length_c   1.000
_cell.angle_alpha   90.00
_cell.angle_beta   90.00
_cell.angle_gamma   90.00
#
_symmetry.space_group_name_H-M   'P 1'
#
loop_
_entity.id
_entity.type
_entity.pdbx_description
1 polymer ?
#
loop_
_entity_poly.entity_id
_entity_poly.type
_entity_poly.pdbx_seq_one_letter_code
_entity_poly.pdbx_strand_id
1 'polypeptide(L)'
;MHADSVQTVINRLENEPINVPRPMVQSLDILSVQTLTRLGDGRARRNKVIAEIEGIDQRTGELDYSTAYTWDSETDSVRSSGSHVLSEIRDERGWSESELRTEVRNRERFLEYLWDNGITDYRRFTALVNEYYADRDRVLEAIEEVTDPETKGNAEGESRAGDSDVDAEHEHEPKYESTPESEAGIGSEDTGSETGTGAQTQTDGGDRGNAAFDTEDRGRR
;
A
#
# COMPACT_ATOMS: atom_id res chain seq x y z
N MET A 1 -0.12 7.93 6.52
CA MET A 1 0.09 9.40 6.46
C MET A 1 -0.84 9.98 5.41
N HIS A 2 -1.47 11.13 5.63
CA HIS A 2 -2.34 11.75 4.60
C HIS A 2 -1.49 12.66 3.70
N ALA A 3 -1.34 12.34 2.42
CA ALA A 3 -0.57 13.13 1.47
C ALA A 3 -0.92 12.74 0.03
N ASP A 4 -1.01 13.72 -0.87
CA ASP A 4 -1.46 13.50 -2.26
C ASP A 4 -0.31 13.35 -3.27
N SER A 5 0.93 13.48 -2.80
CA SER A 5 2.17 13.35 -3.57
C SER A 5 3.34 12.91 -2.69
N VAL A 6 4.39 12.38 -3.33
CA VAL A 6 5.66 12.01 -2.67
C VAL A 6 6.27 13.20 -1.96
N GLN A 7 6.34 14.36 -2.63
CA GLN A 7 6.84 15.60 -2.05
C GLN A 7 6.10 16.00 -0.76
N THR A 8 4.77 15.84 -0.74
CA THR A 8 3.96 16.14 0.45
C THR A 8 4.24 15.15 1.59
N VAL A 9 4.49 13.87 1.29
CA VAL A 9 4.89 12.88 2.30
C VAL A 9 6.22 13.29 2.94
N ILE A 10 7.24 13.57 2.11
CA ILE A 10 8.58 13.98 2.56
C ILE A 10 8.48 15.24 3.43
N ASN A 11 7.77 16.26 2.95
CA ASN A 11 7.61 17.50 3.69
C ASN A 11 6.90 17.31 5.05
N ARG A 12 5.96 16.37 5.15
CA ARG A 12 5.29 16.06 6.42
C ARG A 12 6.16 15.27 7.37
N LEU A 13 7.03 14.40 6.86
CA LEU A 13 8.02 13.69 7.68
C LEU A 13 9.03 14.66 8.29
N GLU A 14 9.55 15.59 7.50
CA GLU A 14 10.64 16.49 7.91
C GLU A 14 10.20 17.62 8.85
N ASN A 15 8.94 18.03 8.82
CA ASN A 15 8.45 19.16 9.61
C ASN A 15 7.62 18.69 10.81
N GLU A 16 7.41 19.61 11.77
CA GLU A 16 6.47 19.42 12.88
C GLU A 16 5.06 19.02 12.35
N PRO A 17 4.34 18.12 13.05
CA PRO A 17 4.65 17.54 14.36
C PRO A 17 5.55 16.30 14.32
N ILE A 18 6.03 15.87 13.15
CA ILE A 18 6.77 14.61 12.99
C ILE A 18 8.27 14.84 13.17
N ASN A 19 8.81 15.85 12.50
CA ASN A 19 10.19 16.35 12.68
C ASN A 19 11.28 15.24 12.55
N VAL A 20 11.15 14.37 11.55
CA VAL A 20 12.13 13.32 11.25
C VAL A 20 13.32 13.94 10.50
N PRO A 21 14.56 13.77 11.01
CA PRO A 21 15.75 14.26 10.33
C PRO A 21 15.88 13.69 8.92
N ARG A 22 16.31 14.50 7.94
CA ARG A 22 16.49 14.10 6.54
C ARG A 22 17.30 12.80 6.35
N PRO A 23 18.41 12.54 7.07
CA PRO A 23 19.13 11.26 6.95
C PRO A 23 18.30 10.03 7.35
N MET A 24 17.27 10.20 8.20
CA MET A 24 16.33 9.14 8.55
C MET A 24 15.20 9.00 7.52
N VAL A 25 14.81 10.08 6.82
CA VAL A 25 13.88 9.99 5.69
C VAL A 25 14.53 9.26 4.52
N GLN A 26 15.83 9.48 4.31
CA GLN A 26 16.63 8.78 3.31
C GLN A 26 16.63 7.25 3.50
N SER A 27 16.47 6.74 4.73
CA SER A 27 16.49 5.29 4.98
C SER A 27 15.18 4.57 4.62
N LEU A 28 14.24 5.23 3.95
CA LEU A 28 12.99 4.62 3.50
C LEU A 28 13.16 4.14 2.06
N ASP A 29 12.94 2.85 1.78
CA ASP A 29 13.16 2.34 0.42
C ASP A 29 12.02 2.72 -0.54
N ILE A 30 10.77 2.58 -0.09
CA ILE A 30 9.58 2.70 -0.95
C ILE A 30 8.50 3.57 -0.30
N LEU A 31 7.93 4.47 -1.10
CA LEU A 31 6.75 5.27 -0.77
C LEU A 31 5.58 4.94 -1.71
N SER A 32 4.47 4.47 -1.16
CA SER A 32 3.23 4.24 -1.90
C SER A 32 2.18 5.31 -1.58
N VAL A 33 1.79 6.09 -2.59
CA VAL A 33 0.78 7.15 -2.49
C VAL A 33 -0.54 6.63 -3.03
N GLN A 34 -1.54 6.50 -2.16
CA GLN A 34 -2.88 6.04 -2.52
C GLN A 34 -3.86 7.19 -2.70
N THR A 35 -4.76 7.06 -3.67
CA THR A 35 -5.84 8.01 -3.91
C THR A 35 -7.19 7.32 -3.99
N LEU A 36 -8.25 8.01 -3.58
CA LEU A 36 -9.64 7.63 -3.79
C LEU A 36 -10.19 8.44 -4.95
N THR A 37 -10.43 7.80 -6.09
CA THR A 37 -10.93 8.44 -7.31
C THR A 37 -12.32 7.95 -7.67
N ARG A 38 -13.03 8.72 -8.49
CA ARG A 38 -14.25 8.23 -9.16
C ARG A 38 -13.85 7.57 -10.46
N LEU A 39 -14.33 6.36 -10.68
CA LEU A 39 -14.10 5.59 -11.91
C LEU A 39 -15.43 4.99 -12.34
N GLY A 40 -15.91 5.39 -13.53
CA GLY A 40 -17.28 5.11 -13.94
C GLY A 40 -18.31 5.62 -12.91
N ASP A 41 -19.23 4.75 -12.52
CA ASP A 41 -20.29 5.05 -11.55
C ASP A 41 -19.86 4.85 -10.09
N GLY A 42 -18.61 4.39 -9.87
CA GLY A 42 -18.10 3.97 -8.57
C GLY A 42 -16.99 4.86 -8.00
N ARG A 43 -16.62 4.56 -6.75
CA ARG A 43 -15.37 5.03 -6.14
C ARG A 43 -14.39 3.89 -6.12
N ALA A 44 -13.17 4.15 -6.54
CA ALA A 44 -12.08 3.18 -6.57
C ALA A 44 -10.88 3.75 -5.82
N ARG A 45 -10.22 2.91 -5.02
CA ARG A 45 -8.90 3.23 -4.46
C ARG A 45 -7.82 2.71 -5.42
N ARG A 46 -6.83 3.56 -5.70
CA ARG A 46 -5.70 3.25 -6.58
C ARG A 46 -4.40 3.66 -5.92
N ASN A 47 -3.33 2.89 -6.14
CA ASN A 47 -1.98 3.37 -5.87
C ASN A 47 -1.61 4.33 -7.01
N LYS A 48 -1.60 5.63 -6.71
CA LYS A 48 -1.36 6.69 -7.70
C LYS A 48 0.10 6.67 -8.17
N VAL A 49 1.01 6.56 -7.21
CA VAL A 49 2.46 6.58 -7.42
C VAL A 49 3.11 5.61 -6.43
N ILE A 50 4.04 4.81 -6.92
CA ILE A 50 5.03 4.10 -6.10
C ILE A 50 6.39 4.73 -6.44
N ALA A 51 7.00 5.35 -5.45
CA ALA A 51 8.31 6.01 -5.57
C ALA A 51 9.35 5.31 -4.70
N GLU A 52 10.60 5.41 -5.12
CA GLU A 52 11.77 4.85 -4.44
C GLU A 52 12.68 6.00 -4.05
N ILE A 53 13.16 6.01 -2.81
CA ILE A 53 14.11 7.03 -2.34
C ILE A 53 15.51 6.57 -2.71
N GLU A 54 16.26 7.40 -3.43
CA GLU A 54 17.60 7.05 -3.90
C GLU A 54 18.68 7.63 -3.00
N GLY A 55 18.43 8.79 -2.40
CA GLY A 55 19.42 9.43 -1.55
C GLY A 55 19.20 10.90 -1.28
N ILE A 56 20.30 11.60 -1.04
CA ILE A 56 20.35 13.05 -0.94
C ILE A 56 21.25 13.56 -2.07
N ASP A 57 20.73 14.47 -2.90
CA ASP A 57 21.51 15.15 -3.92
C ASP A 57 22.61 15.98 -3.22
N GLN A 58 23.88 15.67 -3.49
CA GLN A 58 25.02 16.32 -2.84
C GLN A 58 25.19 17.80 -3.22
N ARG A 59 24.60 18.23 -4.34
CA ARG A 59 24.65 19.60 -4.85
C ARG A 59 23.53 20.46 -4.29
N THR A 60 22.30 19.93 -4.17
CA THR A 60 21.14 20.70 -3.68
C THR A 60 20.85 20.47 -2.20
N GLY A 61 21.25 19.32 -1.65
CA GLY A 61 20.86 18.86 -0.32
C GLY A 61 19.40 18.36 -0.25
N GLU A 62 18.71 18.28 -1.39
CA GLU A 62 17.34 17.77 -1.47
C GLU A 62 17.32 16.24 -1.49
N LEU A 63 16.19 15.66 -1.04
CA LEU A 63 15.98 14.22 -1.12
C LEU A 63 15.71 13.85 -2.58
N ASP A 64 16.50 12.92 -3.12
CA ASP A 64 16.32 12.41 -4.47
C ASP A 64 15.45 11.15 -4.45
N TYR A 65 14.53 11.07 -5.41
CA TYR A 65 13.59 9.96 -5.53
C TYR A 65 13.17 9.77 -6.99
N SER A 66 12.95 8.51 -7.35
CA SER A 66 12.43 8.13 -8.67
C SER A 66 11.07 7.45 -8.54
N THR A 67 10.32 7.43 -9.65
CA THR A 67 8.98 6.82 -9.68
C THR A 67 9.04 5.47 -10.36
N ALA A 68 8.88 4.41 -9.58
CA ALA A 68 8.86 3.04 -10.09
C ALA A 68 7.57 2.71 -10.84
N TYR A 69 6.42 3.14 -10.30
CA TYR A 69 5.11 2.91 -10.91
C TYR A 69 4.22 4.14 -10.83
N THR A 70 3.50 4.42 -11.92
CA THR A 70 2.48 5.48 -11.98
C THR A 70 1.18 4.94 -12.52
N TRP A 71 0.08 5.32 -11.89
CA TRP A 71 -1.26 5.03 -12.39
C TRP A 71 -1.76 6.14 -13.33
N ASP A 72 -2.32 5.73 -14.47
CA ASP A 72 -2.93 6.56 -15.48
C ASP A 72 -4.45 6.54 -15.34
N SER A 73 -5.05 7.71 -15.04
CA SER A 73 -6.48 7.83 -14.78
C SER A 73 -7.37 7.70 -16.00
N GLU A 74 -6.85 7.97 -17.19
CA GLU A 74 -7.64 7.93 -18.43
C GLU A 74 -7.87 6.50 -18.88
N THR A 75 -6.86 5.64 -18.66
CA THR A 75 -6.87 4.24 -19.11
C THR A 75 -7.08 3.23 -17.96
N ASP A 76 -7.15 3.69 -16.71
CA ASP A 76 -7.09 2.86 -15.49
C ASP A 76 -5.97 1.82 -15.52
N SER A 77 -4.79 2.22 -16.02
CA SER A 77 -3.63 1.34 -16.19
C SER A 77 -2.45 1.79 -15.35
N VAL A 78 -1.53 0.87 -15.05
CA VAL A 78 -0.28 1.17 -14.34
C VAL A 78 0.86 1.10 -15.34
N ARG A 79 1.73 2.12 -15.32
CA ARG A 79 2.99 2.15 -16.07
C ARG A 79 4.16 1.96 -15.12
N SER A 80 5.12 1.14 -15.51
CA SER A 80 6.41 0.98 -14.82
C SER A 80 7.48 1.81 -15.51
N SER A 81 8.37 2.40 -14.72
CA SER A 81 9.56 3.13 -15.21
C SER A 81 10.88 2.43 -14.88
N GLY A 82 10.83 1.23 -14.29
CA GLY A 82 11.97 0.55 -13.70
C GLY A 82 12.05 0.74 -12.18
N SER A 83 12.87 -0.08 -11.51
CA SER A 83 13.04 -0.06 -10.05
C SER A 83 14.52 -0.16 -9.70
N HIS A 84 15.00 0.82 -8.95
CA HIS A 84 16.32 0.82 -8.35
C HIS A 84 16.41 -0.24 -7.25
N VAL A 85 15.37 -0.34 -6.41
CA VAL A 85 15.30 -1.33 -5.32
C VAL A 85 15.41 -2.76 -5.84
N LEU A 86 14.80 -3.09 -6.99
CA LEU A 86 14.97 -4.41 -7.60
C LEU A 86 16.41 -4.66 -8.08
N SER A 87 17.11 -3.61 -8.51
CA SER A 87 18.52 -3.70 -8.91
C SER A 87 19.41 -3.93 -7.70
N GLU A 88 19.15 -3.26 -6.58
CA GLU A 88 19.84 -3.50 -5.30
C GLU A 88 19.63 -4.94 -4.81
N ILE A 89 18.38 -5.43 -4.81
CA ILE A 89 18.07 -6.82 -4.43
C ILE A 89 18.83 -7.82 -5.30
N ARG A 90 18.93 -7.56 -6.60
CA ARG A 90 19.69 -8.41 -7.53
C ARG A 90 21.16 -8.45 -7.13
N ASP A 91 21.76 -7.30 -6.87
CA ASP A 91 23.17 -7.18 -6.55
C ASP A 91 23.49 -7.81 -5.18
N GLU A 92 22.64 -7.60 -4.16
CA GLU A 92 22.76 -8.22 -2.83
C GLU A 92 22.67 -9.75 -2.88
N ARG A 93 21.83 -10.29 -3.76
CA ARG A 93 21.66 -11.74 -3.94
C ARG A 93 22.67 -12.35 -4.89
N GLY A 94 23.49 -11.54 -5.55
CA GLY A 94 24.41 -11.99 -6.60
C GLY A 94 23.69 -12.58 -7.81
N TRP A 95 22.46 -12.15 -8.08
CA TRP A 95 21.66 -12.64 -9.19
C TRP A 95 22.08 -12.01 -10.51
N SER A 96 21.97 -12.78 -11.58
CA SER A 96 21.93 -12.25 -12.94
C SER A 96 20.61 -11.51 -13.19
N GLU A 97 20.62 -10.66 -14.22
CA GLU A 97 19.40 -10.00 -14.70
C GLU A 97 18.30 -10.99 -15.09
N SER A 98 18.68 -12.15 -15.66
CA SER A 98 17.75 -13.23 -15.98
C SER A 98 17.10 -13.86 -14.75
N GLU A 99 17.85 -14.03 -13.66
CA GLU A 99 17.34 -14.60 -12.41
C GLU A 99 16.35 -13.65 -11.75
N LEU A 100 16.69 -12.35 -11.66
CA LEU A 100 15.76 -11.33 -11.15
C LEU A 100 14.45 -11.35 -11.92
N ARG A 101 14.51 -11.29 -13.26
CA ARG A 101 13.31 -11.30 -14.11
C ARG A 101 12.49 -12.59 -13.96
N THR A 102 13.16 -13.72 -13.76
CA THR A 102 12.47 -15.01 -13.55
C THR A 102 11.75 -15.01 -12.21
N GLU A 103 12.38 -14.53 -11.15
CA GLU A 103 11.74 -14.44 -9.83
C GLU A 103 10.55 -13.46 -9.83
N VAL A 104 10.66 -12.31 -10.51
CA VAL A 104 9.54 -11.36 -10.66
C VAL A 104 8.37 -12.04 -11.37
N ARG A 105 8.61 -12.69 -12.52
CA ARG A 105 7.56 -13.42 -13.26
C ARG A 105 6.92 -14.55 -12.45
N ASN A 106 7.72 -15.30 -11.69
CA ASN A 106 7.21 -16.38 -10.84
C ASN A 106 6.23 -15.83 -9.79
N ARG A 107 6.54 -14.68 -9.18
CA ARG A 107 5.65 -14.02 -8.21
C ARG A 107 4.41 -13.43 -8.86
N GLU A 108 4.55 -12.82 -10.04
CA GLU A 108 3.39 -12.33 -10.82
C GLU A 108 2.42 -13.49 -11.09
N ARG A 109 2.93 -14.59 -11.65
CA ARG A 109 2.15 -15.79 -11.94
C ARG A 109 1.49 -16.39 -10.70
N PHE A 110 2.20 -16.42 -9.58
CA PHE A 110 1.63 -16.88 -8.31
C PHE A 110 0.44 -16.00 -7.89
N LEU A 111 0.58 -14.67 -7.95
CA LEU A 111 -0.50 -13.74 -7.60
C LEU A 111 -1.68 -13.81 -8.58
N GLU A 112 -1.42 -13.96 -9.87
CA GLU A 112 -2.44 -14.18 -10.90
C GLU A 112 -3.22 -15.46 -10.65
N TYR A 113 -2.53 -16.57 -10.33
CA TYR A 113 -3.20 -17.82 -9.96
C TYR A 113 -4.13 -17.64 -8.76
N LEU A 114 -3.69 -16.94 -7.71
CA LEU A 114 -4.54 -16.65 -6.56
C LEU A 114 -5.77 -15.83 -6.94
N TRP A 115 -5.61 -14.85 -7.82
CA TRP A 115 -6.68 -14.01 -8.32
C TRP A 115 -7.71 -14.81 -9.14
N ASP A 116 -7.24 -15.59 -10.11
CA ASP A 116 -8.08 -16.38 -11.01
C ASP A 116 -8.87 -17.47 -10.28
N ASN A 117 -8.33 -17.98 -9.17
CA ASN A 117 -9.00 -18.94 -8.30
C ASN A 117 -9.86 -18.29 -7.20
N GLY A 118 -10.04 -16.96 -7.24
CA GLY A 118 -10.89 -16.22 -6.31
C GLY A 118 -10.42 -16.28 -4.86
N ILE A 119 -9.10 -16.35 -4.63
CA ILE A 119 -8.53 -16.41 -3.28
C ILE A 119 -8.53 -15.01 -2.66
N THR A 120 -9.61 -14.69 -1.95
CA THR A 120 -9.77 -13.39 -1.26
C THR A 120 -9.69 -13.49 0.26
N ASP A 121 -9.80 -14.70 0.83
CA ASP A 121 -9.68 -14.90 2.28
C ASP A 121 -8.24 -14.73 2.76
N TYR A 122 -8.06 -13.90 3.79
CA TYR A 122 -6.75 -13.58 4.34
C TYR A 122 -5.99 -14.81 4.84
N ARG A 123 -6.66 -15.74 5.55
CA ARG A 123 -6.00 -16.90 6.14
C ARG A 123 -5.51 -17.86 5.05
N ARG A 124 -6.36 -18.10 4.04
CA ARG A 124 -6.02 -18.92 2.88
C ARG A 124 -4.89 -18.29 2.07
N PHE A 125 -4.94 -16.98 1.81
CA PHE A 125 -3.88 -16.25 1.13
C PHE A 125 -2.53 -16.39 1.86
N THR A 126 -2.50 -16.13 3.17
CA THR A 126 -1.28 -16.24 3.98
C THR A 126 -0.72 -17.66 3.99
N ALA A 127 -1.58 -18.69 4.06
CA ALA A 127 -1.15 -20.08 4.01
C ALA A 127 -0.42 -20.39 2.69
N LEU A 128 -0.98 -19.97 1.55
CA LEU A 128 -0.39 -20.18 0.23
C LEU A 128 0.91 -19.40 0.03
N VAL A 129 1.00 -18.17 0.56
CA VAL A 129 2.24 -17.39 0.56
C VAL A 129 3.34 -18.10 1.36
N ASN A 130 3.00 -18.62 2.55
CA ASN A 130 3.96 -19.37 3.35
C ASN A 130 4.42 -20.66 2.65
N GLU A 131 3.51 -21.35 1.95
CA GLU A 131 3.85 -22.52 1.14
C GLU A 131 4.79 -22.16 -0.01
N TYR A 132 4.52 -21.06 -0.73
CA TYR A 132 5.40 -20.54 -1.78
C TYR A 132 6.81 -20.23 -1.26
N TYR A 133 6.93 -19.69 -0.05
CA TYR A 133 8.24 -19.46 0.57
C TYR A 133 8.95 -20.75 1.03
N ALA A 134 8.20 -21.78 1.41
CA ALA A 134 8.75 -23.04 1.88
C ALA A 134 9.25 -23.92 0.72
N ASP A 135 8.49 -23.99 -0.38
CA ASP A 135 8.82 -24.78 -1.56
C ASP A 135 8.23 -24.13 -2.82
N ARG A 136 8.96 -23.16 -3.36
CA ARG A 136 8.55 -22.39 -4.53
C ARG A 136 8.32 -23.27 -5.76
N ASP A 137 9.25 -24.18 -6.02
CA ASP A 137 9.26 -24.93 -7.28
C ASP A 137 8.06 -25.88 -7.34
N ARG A 138 7.72 -26.54 -6.22
CA ARG A 138 6.50 -27.34 -6.11
C ARG A 138 5.22 -26.53 -6.32
N VAL A 139 5.13 -25.33 -5.74
CA VAL A 139 3.95 -24.47 -5.89
C VAL A 139 3.78 -24.03 -7.34
N LEU A 140 4.88 -23.67 -8.03
CA LEU A 140 4.83 -23.27 -9.44
C LEU A 140 4.43 -24.44 -10.36
N GLU A 141 4.93 -25.65 -10.09
CA GLU A 141 4.52 -26.86 -10.84
C GLU A 141 3.02 -27.14 -10.66
N ALA A 142 2.50 -27.04 -9.44
CA ALA A 142 1.06 -27.21 -9.18
C ALA A 142 0.21 -26.13 -9.88
N ILE A 143 0.72 -24.90 -10.01
CA ILE A 143 0.06 -23.84 -10.77
C ILE A 143 0.08 -24.16 -12.27
N GLU A 144 1.19 -24.67 -12.81
CA GLU A 144 1.30 -25.12 -14.20
C GLU A 144 0.25 -26.16 -14.58
N GLU A 145 0.08 -27.19 -13.75
CA GLU A 145 -0.89 -28.26 -13.97
C GLU A 145 -2.34 -27.78 -13.99
N VAL A 146 -2.65 -26.72 -13.24
CA VAL A 146 -4.02 -26.17 -13.14
C VAL A 146 -4.30 -25.20 -14.29
N THR A 147 -3.31 -24.41 -14.71
CA THR A 147 -3.47 -23.38 -15.75
C THR A 147 -3.43 -23.97 -17.17
N ASP A 148 -2.82 -25.14 -17.38
CA ASP A 148 -2.71 -25.77 -18.70
C ASP A 148 -3.83 -26.82 -18.96
N PRO A 149 -4.86 -26.52 -19.77
CA PRO A 149 -5.98 -27.43 -20.01
C PRO A 149 -5.59 -28.67 -20.84
N GLU A 150 -4.40 -28.71 -21.46
CA GLU A 150 -3.94 -29.87 -22.25
C GLU A 150 -3.44 -31.03 -21.37
N THR A 151 -3.04 -30.76 -20.11
CA THR A 151 -2.54 -31.80 -19.18
C THR A 151 -3.66 -32.69 -18.62
N LYS A 152 -4.92 -32.22 -18.64
CA LYS A 152 -6.09 -33.01 -18.17
C LYS A 152 -6.50 -34.14 -19.12
N GLY A 153 -5.92 -34.23 -20.32
CA GLY A 153 -6.32 -35.21 -21.34
C GLY A 153 -5.75 -36.63 -21.20
N ASN A 154 -4.80 -36.88 -20.30
CA ASN A 154 -4.05 -38.16 -20.27
C ASN A 154 -4.16 -38.98 -18.97
N ALA A 155 -4.99 -38.57 -18.00
CA ALA A 155 -5.15 -39.25 -16.72
C ALA A 155 -6.49 -40.02 -16.54
N GLU A 156 -7.41 -39.95 -17.51
CA GLU A 156 -8.65 -40.76 -17.52
C GLU A 156 -8.52 -41.90 -18.54
N GLY A 157 -7.56 -42.80 -18.29
CA GLY A 157 -7.22 -43.82 -19.26
C GLY A 157 -6.73 -45.13 -18.67
N GLU A 158 -6.93 -45.43 -17.38
CA GLU A 158 -6.73 -46.79 -16.84
C GLU A 158 -7.22 -46.93 -15.38
N SER A 159 -8.47 -47.36 -15.18
CA SER A 159 -8.77 -48.41 -14.19
C SER A 159 -10.23 -48.88 -14.25
N ARG A 160 -10.37 -50.04 -14.88
CA ARG A 160 -11.14 -51.21 -14.42
C ARG A 160 -12.65 -51.09 -14.21
N ALA A 161 -13.33 -51.78 -15.12
CA ALA A 161 -14.55 -52.53 -14.84
C ALA A 161 -14.49 -53.29 -13.50
N GLY A 162 -15.58 -53.22 -12.75
CA GLY A 162 -15.78 -53.91 -11.47
C GLY A 162 -17.12 -53.55 -10.86
N ASP A 163 -18.16 -54.19 -11.38
CA ASP A 163 -19.54 -54.26 -10.89
C ASP A 163 -19.63 -54.69 -9.40
N SER A 164 -20.41 -53.96 -8.59
CA SER A 164 -21.46 -54.54 -7.72
C SER A 164 -22.11 -53.47 -6.81
N ASP A 165 -23.43 -53.53 -6.77
CA ASP A 165 -24.37 -52.84 -5.87
C ASP A 165 -23.97 -52.81 -4.38
N VAL A 166 -24.46 -51.81 -3.63
CA VAL A 166 -25.25 -51.96 -2.37
C VAL A 166 -25.59 -50.58 -1.77
N ASP A 167 -26.90 -50.37 -1.68
CA ASP A 167 -27.73 -49.66 -0.70
C ASP A 167 -27.49 -48.18 -0.28
N ALA A 168 -28.62 -47.48 -0.38
CA ALA A 168 -28.92 -46.16 0.13
C ALA A 168 -29.02 -46.15 1.66
N GLU A 169 -28.52 -45.08 2.30
CA GLU A 169 -29.20 -44.45 3.43
C GLU A 169 -29.05 -42.93 3.37
N HIS A 170 -30.11 -42.27 3.82
CA HIS A 170 -30.44 -40.86 3.72
C HIS A 170 -30.13 -40.14 5.04
N GLU A 171 -29.99 -38.81 4.95
CA GLU A 171 -30.08 -37.81 6.04
C GLU A 171 -28.85 -37.55 6.92
N HIS A 172 -28.24 -36.36 6.76
CA HIS A 172 -28.56 -35.22 7.63
C HIS A 172 -27.82 -33.94 7.20
N GLU A 173 -28.58 -32.92 6.80
CA GLU A 173 -28.10 -31.53 6.76
C GLU A 173 -27.98 -30.96 8.18
N PRO A 174 -26.93 -30.19 8.50
CA PRO A 174 -27.02 -29.17 9.52
C PRO A 174 -27.38 -27.82 8.88
N LYS A 175 -28.58 -27.36 9.21
CA LYS A 175 -29.07 -26.00 8.98
C LYS A 175 -28.16 -25.00 9.69
N TYR A 176 -27.59 -24.05 8.95
CA TYR A 176 -27.03 -22.84 9.57
C TYR A 176 -28.17 -21.87 9.85
N GLU A 177 -28.48 -21.71 11.13
CA GLU A 177 -29.41 -20.73 11.65
C GLU A 177 -28.86 -19.33 11.42
N SER A 178 -29.65 -18.51 10.73
CA SER A 178 -29.38 -17.09 10.49
C SER A 178 -29.82 -16.30 11.71
N THR A 179 -28.90 -15.57 12.34
CA THR A 179 -29.26 -14.52 13.31
C THR A 179 -29.16 -13.17 12.61
N PRO A 180 -30.20 -12.31 12.69
CA PRO A 180 -30.30 -11.11 11.86
C PRO A 180 -29.42 -9.95 12.36
N GLU A 181 -29.01 -9.14 11.41
CA GLU A 181 -28.51 -7.78 11.62
C GLU A 181 -29.58 -6.94 12.33
N SER A 182 -29.21 -6.22 13.39
CA SER A 182 -30.01 -5.11 13.90
C SER A 182 -29.39 -3.79 13.45
N GLU A 183 -30.00 -3.20 12.42
CA GLU A 183 -29.99 -1.77 12.19
C GLU A 183 -30.77 -1.06 13.32
N ALA A 184 -30.14 -0.04 13.90
CA ALA A 184 -30.80 1.15 14.44
C ALA A 184 -29.72 2.26 14.38
N GLY A 185 -29.90 3.38 13.69
CA GLY A 185 -31.12 4.15 13.59
C GLY A 185 -30.90 5.46 14.36
N ILE A 186 -30.43 6.47 13.63
CA ILE A 186 -30.69 7.92 13.75
C ILE A 186 -31.28 8.40 15.07
N GLY A 187 -30.55 9.29 15.75
CA GLY A 187 -31.08 10.23 16.75
C GLY A 187 -30.48 11.61 16.52
N SER A 188 -31.30 12.51 15.97
CA SER A 188 -31.04 13.91 15.70
C SER A 188 -31.69 14.82 16.75
N GLU A 189 -31.08 16.00 16.96
CA GLU A 189 -31.62 17.22 17.61
C GLU A 189 -31.77 17.15 19.15
N ASP A 190 -31.60 18.20 19.96
CA ASP A 190 -31.76 19.63 19.72
C ASP A 190 -31.01 20.48 20.77
N THR A 191 -30.84 21.74 20.38
CA THR A 191 -30.41 22.99 21.00
C THR A 191 -30.42 23.20 22.52
N GLY A 192 -29.47 24.04 22.94
CA GLY A 192 -29.47 24.75 24.23
C GLY A 192 -28.56 25.97 24.16
N SER A 193 -29.14 27.11 23.78
CA SER A 193 -28.54 28.44 23.80
C SER A 193 -28.30 28.93 25.23
N GLU A 194 -27.15 29.54 25.52
CA GLU A 194 -27.08 30.63 26.50
C GLU A 194 -26.21 31.77 25.97
N THR A 195 -26.89 32.87 25.70
CA THR A 195 -26.38 34.22 25.54
C THR A 195 -26.04 34.80 26.92
N GLY A 196 -24.90 35.48 27.05
CA GLY A 196 -24.53 36.20 28.27
C GLY A 196 -23.51 37.32 28.00
N THR A 197 -24.04 38.52 27.78
CA THR A 197 -23.41 39.81 27.48
C THR A 197 -22.58 40.42 28.63
N GLY A 198 -21.55 41.19 28.26
CA GLY A 198 -21.00 42.33 29.04
C GLY A 198 -19.59 42.09 29.61
N ALA A 199 -18.63 43.00 29.60
CA ALA A 199 -18.59 44.41 29.21
C ALA A 199 -17.12 44.83 28.97
N GLN A 200 -16.97 45.90 28.19
CA GLN A 200 -15.73 46.62 27.94
C GLN A 200 -15.17 47.28 29.22
N THR A 201 -13.84 47.36 29.34
CA THR A 201 -13.20 48.58 29.87
C THR A 201 -11.85 48.79 29.17
N GLN A 202 -11.78 49.86 28.37
CA GLN A 202 -10.56 50.59 28.03
C GLN A 202 -10.11 51.44 29.22
N THR A 203 -8.81 51.49 29.49
CA THR A 203 -8.02 52.69 29.89
C THR A 203 -6.56 52.30 29.66
N ASP A 204 -5.82 52.81 28.68
CA ASP A 204 -5.32 54.18 28.48
C ASP A 204 -4.09 54.53 29.35
N GLY A 205 -3.11 55.21 28.72
CA GLY A 205 -1.82 55.69 29.24
C GLY A 205 -0.66 54.76 28.93
N GLY A 206 0.20 55.00 27.93
CA GLY A 206 1.06 56.18 27.75
C GLY A 206 2.38 55.94 28.51
N ASP A 207 3.59 56.29 28.09
CA ASP A 207 4.13 57.08 26.99
C ASP A 207 5.67 57.06 27.22
N ARG A 208 6.47 57.29 26.16
CA ARG A 208 7.90 57.68 26.16
C ARG A 208 8.92 56.64 26.66
N GLY A 209 10.04 56.38 26.01
CA GLY A 209 10.70 57.02 24.87
C GLY A 209 12.22 56.81 24.95
N ASN A 210 12.92 56.98 23.82
CA ASN A 210 14.37 57.23 23.66
C ASN A 210 15.36 56.14 24.15
N ALA A 211 16.54 55.92 23.58
CA ALA A 211 17.38 56.51 22.52
C ALA A 211 18.37 55.41 22.08
N ALA A 212 18.71 55.20 20.80
CA ALA A 212 19.79 55.86 20.06
C ALA A 212 21.12 56.04 20.83
N PHE A 213 22.10 55.18 20.52
CA PHE A 213 23.58 55.30 20.58
C PHE A 213 24.07 54.11 19.74
N ASP A 214 24.54 54.20 18.51
CA ASP A 214 25.67 54.90 17.89
C ASP A 214 27.08 54.54 18.42
N THR A 215 27.89 54.20 17.42
CA THR A 215 29.34 54.24 17.23
C THR A 215 30.34 53.21 17.81
N GLU A 216 31.19 52.79 16.85
CA GLU A 216 32.64 52.50 16.90
C GLU A 216 33.11 51.11 17.36
N ASP A 217 33.65 50.30 16.44
CA ASP A 217 35.04 50.32 15.91
C ASP A 217 36.04 49.61 16.83
N ARG A 218 36.61 48.51 16.32
CA ARG A 218 38.06 48.25 16.28
C ARG A 218 38.35 46.86 15.70
N GLY A 219 39.15 46.85 14.64
CA GLY A 219 39.72 45.64 14.04
C GLY A 219 40.99 45.10 14.72
N ARG A 220 41.59 44.13 14.02
CA ARG A 220 42.87 43.42 14.25
C ARG A 220 42.82 42.41 15.41
N ARG A 221 43.21 41.15 15.26
CA ARG A 221 44.23 40.50 14.41
C ARG A 221 43.77 39.13 13.95
#